data_AF-A0A1C3U9W4-F1
#
_entry.id   AF-A0A1C3U9W4-F1
#
_cell.length_a   1.000
_cell.length_b   1.000
_cell.length_c   1.000
_cell.angle_alpha   90.00
_cell.angle_beta   90.00
_cell.angle_gamma   90.00
#
_symmetry.space_group_name_H-M   'P 1'
#
loop_
_entity.id
_entity.type
_entity.pdbx_description
1 polymer ?
#
loop_
_entity_poly.entity_id
_entity_poly.type
_entity_poly.pdbx_seq_one_letter_code
_entity_poly.pdbx_strand_id
1 'polypeptide(L)'
;MNMSKAAQRVRLVALAGLMMLPVAAHAAAPRPCEDALKEMRAAKATAKLSADDKAKVDALEAKAVERCNADDDRRADGFLDDAMKLMKK
;
A
#
# COMPACT_ATOMS: atom_id res chain seq x y z
N MET A 1 65.83 8.00 -30.47
CA MET A 1 65.86 8.04 -29.00
C MET A 1 64.62 8.77 -28.52
N ASN A 2 63.81 8.08 -27.71
CA ASN A 2 62.83 8.52 -26.71
C ASN A 2 62.19 9.91 -26.81
N MET A 3 60.85 9.96 -26.75
CA MET A 3 60.19 10.28 -25.48
C MET A 3 58.71 9.86 -25.44
N SER A 4 58.35 9.42 -24.25
CA SER A 4 57.28 8.49 -23.93
C SER A 4 55.88 9.08 -23.94
N LYS A 5 54.95 8.19 -24.27
CA LYS A 5 53.50 8.29 -24.19
C LYS A 5 53.04 9.04 -22.94
N ALA A 6 52.25 10.10 -23.17
CA ALA A 6 51.43 10.76 -22.17
C ALA A 6 50.39 9.79 -21.59
N ALA A 7 50.78 9.08 -20.54
CA ALA A 7 49.91 8.48 -19.55
C ALA A 7 50.40 9.08 -18.21
N GLN A 8 49.56 9.58 -17.33
CA GLN A 8 48.42 8.84 -16.83
C GLN A 8 47.48 9.81 -16.13
N ARG A 9 46.20 9.53 -16.34
CA ARG A 9 45.04 10.31 -15.97
C ARG A 9 44.63 10.04 -14.52
N VAL A 10 44.10 11.09 -13.89
CA VAL A 10 42.91 11.09 -13.03
C VAL A 10 43.01 10.31 -11.71
N ARG A 11 43.06 11.08 -10.61
CA ARG A 11 42.82 10.62 -9.24
C ARG A 11 41.38 10.09 -9.13
N LEU A 12 41.23 8.79 -8.85
CA LEU A 12 39.94 8.18 -8.53
C LEU A 12 39.75 8.21 -7.00
N VAL A 13 38.88 9.10 -6.52
CA VAL A 13 38.36 9.06 -5.14
C VAL A 13 37.07 8.25 -5.18
N ALA A 14 37.07 7.04 -4.64
CA ALA A 14 35.85 6.24 -4.48
C ALA A 14 35.21 6.58 -3.12
N LEU A 15 34.09 7.32 -3.15
CA LEU A 15 33.22 7.50 -1.98
C LEU A 15 32.50 6.17 -1.69
N ALA A 16 32.64 5.71 -0.46
CA ALA A 16 31.79 4.67 0.11
C ALA A 16 30.37 5.22 0.33
N GLY A 17 29.39 4.68 -0.39
CA GLY A 17 27.97 4.93 -0.18
C GLY A 17 27.30 3.65 0.33
N LEU A 18 27.03 3.59 1.64
CA LEU A 18 26.21 2.55 2.25
C LEU A 18 24.75 2.76 1.83
N MET A 19 24.26 1.97 0.87
CA MET A 19 22.85 1.94 0.49
C MET A 19 22.04 1.29 1.61
N MET A 20 21.30 2.08 2.38
CA MET A 20 20.19 1.57 3.19
C MET A 20 19.00 1.32 2.26
N LEU A 21 18.68 0.05 2.01
CA LEU A 21 17.46 -0.35 1.29
C LEU A 21 16.25 -0.20 2.23
N PRO A 22 15.15 0.41 1.80
CA PRO A 22 13.92 0.43 2.58
C PRO A 22 13.37 -0.99 2.71
N VAL A 23 13.05 -1.39 3.94
CA VAL A 23 12.43 -2.68 4.26
C VAL A 23 11.07 -2.77 3.56
N ALA A 24 10.90 -3.80 2.73
CA ALA A 24 9.64 -4.05 2.05
C ALA A 24 8.52 -4.29 3.08
N ALA A 25 7.40 -3.59 2.92
CA ALA A 25 6.18 -3.88 3.65
C ALA A 25 5.74 -5.32 3.30
N HIS A 26 5.52 -6.15 4.31
CA HIS A 26 5.02 -7.51 4.14
C HIS A 26 3.57 -7.42 3.65
N ALA A 27 3.35 -7.51 2.33
CA ALA A 27 2.02 -7.67 1.80
C ALA A 27 1.48 -9.03 2.24
N ALA A 28 0.32 -9.04 2.91
CA ALA A 28 -0.40 -10.27 3.18
C ALA A 28 -0.72 -10.96 1.84
N ALA A 29 -0.77 -12.30 1.84
CA ALA A 29 -1.18 -13.05 0.66
C ALA A 29 -2.56 -12.54 0.18
N PRO A 30 -2.78 -12.46 -1.15
CA PRO A 30 -4.07 -12.05 -1.68
C PRO A 30 -5.15 -12.98 -1.14
N ARG A 31 -6.18 -12.39 -0.52
CA ARG A 31 -7.34 -13.09 0.04
C ARG A 31 -8.59 -12.74 -0.78
N PRO A 32 -9.61 -13.61 -0.81
CA PRO A 32 -10.86 -13.31 -1.49
C PRO A 32 -11.49 -11.99 -1.00
N CYS A 33 -11.99 -11.17 -1.91
CA CYS A 33 -12.61 -9.89 -1.57
C CYS A 33 -13.80 -10.05 -0.59
N GLU A 34 -14.57 -11.14 -0.69
CA GLU A 34 -15.65 -11.46 0.25
C GLU A 34 -15.17 -11.64 1.69
N ASP A 35 -13.95 -12.15 1.90
CA ASP A 35 -13.37 -12.29 3.23
C ASP A 35 -12.98 -10.93 3.81
N ALA A 36 -12.50 -10.00 2.99
CA ALA A 36 -12.19 -8.64 3.41
C ALA A 36 -13.49 -7.85 3.71
N LEU A 37 -14.53 -8.00 2.87
CA LEU A 37 -15.87 -7.44 3.10
C LEU A 37 -16.46 -7.92 4.43
N LYS A 38 -16.35 -9.23 4.72
CA LYS A 38 -16.85 -9.81 5.96
C LYS A 38 -16.14 -9.23 7.18
N GLU A 39 -14.82 -9.07 7.11
CA GLU A 39 -14.01 -8.47 8.18
C GLU A 39 -14.41 -7.01 8.44
N MET A 40 -14.53 -6.21 7.38
CA MET A 40 -14.96 -4.82 7.48
C MET A 40 -16.37 -4.70 8.08
N ARG A 41 -17.31 -5.56 7.67
CA ARG A 41 -18.67 -5.61 8.24
C ARG A 41 -18.67 -5.99 9.72
N ALA A 42 -17.82 -6.92 10.13
CA ALA A 42 -17.66 -7.28 11.54
C ALA A 42 -17.09 -6.11 12.36
N ALA A 43 -16.10 -5.40 11.83
CA ALA A 43 -15.59 -4.17 12.43
C ALA A 43 -16.69 -3.11 12.57
N LYS A 44 -17.44 -2.87 11.49
CA LYS A 44 -18.55 -1.91 11.43
C LYS A 44 -19.64 -2.18 12.47
N ALA A 45 -19.99 -3.45 12.68
CA ALA A 45 -21.00 -3.83 13.67
C ALA A 45 -20.61 -3.50 15.12
N THR A 46 -19.31 -3.34 15.41
CA THR A 46 -18.80 -3.04 16.76
C THR A 46 -18.27 -1.61 16.90
N ALA A 47 -18.13 -0.87 15.79
CA ALA A 47 -17.59 0.47 15.78
C ALA A 47 -18.59 1.49 16.35
N LYS A 48 -18.12 2.39 17.21
CA LYS A 48 -18.88 3.56 17.65
C LYS A 48 -18.59 4.71 16.70
N LEU A 49 -19.44 4.90 15.70
CA LEU A 49 -19.28 5.92 14.67
C LEU A 49 -20.20 7.12 14.92
N SER A 50 -19.75 8.30 14.52
CA SER A 50 -20.63 9.44 14.31
C SER A 50 -21.61 9.14 13.16
N ALA A 51 -22.71 9.88 13.04
CA ALA A 51 -23.64 9.71 11.92
C ALA A 51 -22.94 9.94 10.57
N ASP A 52 -22.09 10.97 10.49
CA ASP A 52 -21.33 11.31 9.29
C ASP A 52 -20.34 10.21 8.90
N ASP A 53 -19.59 9.66 9.85
CA ASP A 53 -18.63 8.61 9.55
C ASP A 53 -19.33 7.29 9.23
N LYS A 54 -20.47 7.01 9.86
CA LYS A 54 -21.30 5.87 9.48
C LYS A 54 -21.75 5.98 8.02
N ALA A 55 -22.24 7.14 7.59
CA ALA A 55 -22.65 7.36 6.21
C ALA A 55 -21.49 7.19 5.21
N LYS A 56 -20.27 7.64 5.56
CA LYS A 56 -19.07 7.42 4.74
C LYS A 56 -18.70 5.95 4.66
N VAL A 57 -18.71 5.23 5.79
CA VAL A 57 -18.44 3.78 5.82
C VAL A 57 -19.48 3.02 5.00
N ASP A 58 -20.76 3.36 5.11
CA ASP A 58 -21.84 2.77 4.30
C ASP A 58 -21.59 2.98 2.78
N ALA A 59 -21.18 4.18 2.38
CA ALA A 59 -20.90 4.50 0.99
C ALA A 59 -19.64 3.79 0.45
N LEU A 60 -18.60 3.64 1.28
CA LEU A 60 -17.39 2.89 0.93
C LEU A 60 -17.69 1.40 0.81
N GLU A 61 -18.48 0.82 1.72
CA GLU A 61 -18.95 -0.56 1.62
C GLU A 61 -19.72 -0.80 0.32
N ALA A 62 -20.66 0.07 -0.05
CA ALA A 62 -21.43 -0.06 -1.27
C ALA A 62 -20.52 -0.09 -2.52
N LYS A 63 -19.51 0.79 -2.57
CA LYS A 63 -18.51 0.81 -3.64
C LYS A 63 -17.65 -0.45 -3.64
N ALA A 64 -17.23 -0.91 -2.46
CA ALA A 64 -16.45 -2.14 -2.33
C ALA A 64 -17.24 -3.34 -2.88
N VAL A 65 -18.52 -3.49 -2.53
CA VAL A 65 -19.39 -4.56 -3.05
C VAL A 65 -19.52 -4.47 -4.58
N GLU A 66 -19.73 -3.27 -5.14
CA GLU A 66 -19.80 -3.10 -6.60
C GLU A 66 -18.51 -3.56 -7.29
N ARG A 67 -17.34 -3.19 -6.74
CA ARG A 67 -16.04 -3.59 -7.29
C ARG A 67 -15.75 -5.07 -7.10
N CYS A 68 -16.13 -5.63 -5.95
CA CYS A 68 -16.01 -7.05 -5.63
C CYS A 68 -16.79 -7.92 -6.62
N ASN A 69 -18.06 -7.56 -6.87
CA ASN A 69 -18.92 -8.24 -7.84
C ASN A 69 -18.40 -8.12 -9.28
N ALA A 70 -17.54 -7.12 -9.55
CA ALA A 70 -16.90 -6.90 -10.85
C ALA A 70 -15.50 -7.54 -10.93
N ASP A 71 -15.15 -8.42 -9.99
CA ASP A 71 -13.83 -9.06 -9.84
C ASP A 71 -12.65 -8.05 -9.83
N ASP A 72 -12.91 -6.82 -9.38
CA ASP A 72 -11.90 -5.79 -9.24
C ASP A 72 -11.50 -5.61 -7.77
N ASP A 73 -10.86 -6.65 -7.28
CA ASP A 73 -10.45 -6.80 -5.89
C ASP A 73 -9.57 -5.62 -5.44
N ARG A 74 -8.65 -5.17 -6.30
CA ARG A 74 -7.75 -4.07 -5.95
C ARG A 74 -8.48 -2.78 -5.62
N ARG A 75 -9.54 -2.42 -6.36
CA ARG A 75 -10.35 -1.24 -6.04
C ARG A 75 -11.28 -1.50 -4.87
N ALA A 76 -11.81 -2.72 -4.74
CA ALA A 76 -12.62 -3.09 -3.58
C ALA A 76 -11.82 -2.93 -2.28
N ASP A 77 -10.61 -3.51 -2.22
CA ASP A 77 -9.69 -3.45 -1.09
C ASP A 77 -9.37 -2.01 -0.70
N GLY A 78 -9.12 -1.12 -1.67
CA GLY A 78 -8.88 0.30 -1.39
C GLY A 78 -10.06 0.98 -0.67
N PHE A 79 -11.30 0.68 -1.08
CA PHE A 79 -12.49 1.21 -0.38
C PHE A 79 -12.67 0.60 1.01
N LEU A 80 -12.36 -0.69 1.17
CA LEU A 80 -12.42 -1.38 2.45
C LEU A 80 -11.38 -0.82 3.43
N ASP A 81 -10.14 -0.60 2.99
CA ASP A 81 -9.09 0.01 3.80
C ASP A 81 -9.47 1.41 4.28
N ASP A 82 -10.05 2.22 3.40
CA ASP A 82 -10.52 3.56 3.78
C ASP A 82 -11.69 3.49 4.78
N ALA A 83 -12.58 2.51 4.64
CA ALA A 83 -13.64 2.27 5.62
C ALA A 83 -13.06 1.84 6.98
N MET A 84 -12.06 0.96 6.98
CA MET A 84 -11.37 0.48 8.19
C MET A 84 -10.67 1.62 8.93
N LYS A 85 -10.01 2.54 8.21
CA LYS A 85 -9.41 3.75 8.80
C LYS A 85 -10.43 4.64 9.50
N LEU A 86 -11.62 4.84 8.92
CA LEU A 86 -12.71 5.60 9.57
C LEU A 86 -13.19 4.92 10.86
N MET A 87 -13.14 3.59 10.91
CA MET A 87 -13.48 2.79 12.08
C MET A 87 -12.31 2.61 13.07
N LYS A 88 -11.13 3.18 12.76
CA LYS A 88 -9.88 3.05 13.53
C LYS A 88 -9.48 1.59 13.72
N LYS A 89 -9.58 0.78 12.67
CA LYS A 89 -9.15 -0.61 12.61
C LYS A 89 -7.85 -0.76 11.82
#